data_AF-A0A8X6Q827-F1
#
_entry.id   AF-A0A8X6Q827-F1
#
_cell.length_a   1.000
_cell.length_b   1.000
_cell.length_c   1.000
_cell.angle_alpha   90.00
_cell.angle_beta   90.00
_cell.angle_gamma   90.00
#
_symmetry.space_group_name_H-M   'P 1'
#
loop_
_entity.id
_entity.type
_entity.pdbx_description
1 polymer ?
#
loop_
_entity_poly.entity_id
_entity_poly.type
_entity_poly.pdbx_seq_one_letter_code
_entity_poly.pdbx_strand_id
1 'polypeptide(L)'
;VVKSILKKIVSTENEDKRLEMEESLDELITNVQFANDECDFGMGLELGIDLFCYGDPYFHPHILSVLPLAYKLLNRPKYAEVIKFHLANRKKSDDLITLV
;
A
#
# COMPACT_ATOMS: atom_id res chain seq x y z
N VAL A 1 -7.80 5.40 -12.40
CA VAL A 1 -6.68 4.72 -13.10
C VAL A 1 -6.10 3.61 -12.24
N VAL A 2 -5.63 3.90 -11.02
CA VAL A 2 -5.05 2.94 -10.05
C VAL A 2 -5.87 1.64 -9.92
N LYS A 3 -7.18 1.73 -9.60
CA LYS A 3 -8.05 0.54 -9.46
C LYS A 3 -8.03 -0.43 -10.66
N SER A 4 -7.87 0.08 -11.89
CA SER A 4 -7.82 -0.78 -13.08
C SER A 4 -6.50 -1.53 -13.20
N ILE A 5 -5.39 -0.93 -12.78
CA ILE A 5 -4.07 -1.56 -12.76
C ILE A 5 -4.05 -2.65 -11.70
N LEU A 6 -4.48 -2.32 -10.47
CA LEU A 6 -4.56 -3.27 -9.37
C LEU A 6 -5.40 -4.50 -9.71
N LYS A 7 -6.57 -4.28 -10.35
CA LYS A 7 -7.42 -5.38 -10.81
C LYS A 7 -6.71 -6.28 -11.81
N LYS A 8 -5.97 -5.73 -12.78
CA LYS A 8 -5.25 -6.52 -13.77
C LYS A 8 -4.15 -7.38 -13.13
N ILE A 9 -3.41 -6.81 -12.17
CA ILE A 9 -2.34 -7.52 -11.44
C ILE A 9 -2.90 -8.76 -10.73
N VAL A 10 -3.99 -8.61 -9.97
CA VAL A 10 -4.54 -9.73 -9.16
C VAL A 10 -5.37 -10.73 -9.97
N SER A 11 -5.89 -10.35 -11.14
CA SER A 11 -6.80 -11.20 -11.94
C SER A 11 -6.11 -11.99 -13.05
N THR A 12 -4.84 -11.72 -13.36
CA THR A 12 -4.10 -12.48 -14.37
C THR A 12 -3.53 -13.77 -13.78
N GLU A 13 -3.70 -14.87 -14.51
CA GLU A 13 -3.07 -16.17 -14.20
C GLU A 13 -1.70 -16.32 -14.90
N ASN A 14 -1.40 -15.47 -15.87
CA ASN A 14 -0.12 -15.46 -16.57
C ASN A 14 0.87 -14.56 -15.81
N GLU A 15 1.99 -15.15 -15.36
CA GLU A 15 3.03 -14.48 -14.56
C GLU A 15 3.78 -13.41 -15.35
N ASP A 16 4.14 -13.67 -16.61
CA ASP A 16 4.84 -12.68 -17.46
C ASP A 16 4.01 -11.40 -17.62
N LYS A 17 2.71 -11.55 -17.88
CA LYS A 17 1.77 -10.42 -17.94
C LYS A 17 1.56 -9.76 -16.59
N ARG A 18 1.70 -10.49 -15.48
CA ARG A 18 1.62 -9.90 -14.15
C ARG A 18 2.81 -8.97 -13.93
N LEU A 19 4.01 -9.43 -14.28
CA LEU A 19 5.25 -8.67 -14.17
C LEU A 19 5.18 -7.36 -14.96
N GLU A 20 4.72 -7.39 -16.22
CA GLU A 20 4.52 -6.17 -17.02
C GLU A 20 3.56 -5.16 -16.36
N MET A 21 2.51 -5.64 -15.68
CA MET A 21 1.57 -4.76 -14.98
C MET A 21 2.13 -4.26 -13.64
N GLU A 22 3.01 -5.02 -13.01
CA GLU A 22 3.74 -4.63 -11.80
C GLU A 22 4.74 -3.52 -12.06
N GLU A 23 5.41 -3.52 -13.21
CA GLU A 23 6.29 -2.41 -13.60
C GLU A 23 5.56 -1.07 -13.53
N SER A 24 4.27 -1.03 -13.89
CA SER A 24 3.44 0.19 -13.76
C SER A 24 3.19 0.59 -12.31
N LEU A 25 3.09 -0.36 -11.38
CA LEU A 25 2.96 -0.06 -9.94
C LEU A 25 4.29 0.39 -9.36
N ASP A 26 5.39 -0.24 -9.76
CA ASP A 26 6.75 0.13 -9.33
C ASP A 26 7.14 1.53 -9.80
N GLU A 27 6.70 1.93 -11.01
CA GLU A 27 6.86 3.29 -11.50
C GLU A 27 6.11 4.31 -10.61
N LEU A 28 4.87 3.99 -10.19
CA LEU A 28 4.13 4.84 -9.26
C LEU A 28 4.83 4.97 -7.90
N ILE A 29 5.40 3.87 -7.39
CA ILE A 29 6.16 3.88 -6.13
C ILE A 29 7.44 4.70 -6.27
N THR A 30 8.10 4.63 -7.43
CA THR A 30 9.29 5.45 -7.73
C THR A 30 8.92 6.93 -7.75
N ASN A 31 7.81 7.30 -8.39
CA ASN A 31 7.31 8.68 -8.36
C ASN A 31 6.95 9.16 -6.94
N VAL A 32 6.42 8.27 -6.09
CA VAL A 32 6.22 8.56 -4.67
C VAL A 32 7.53 8.87 -3.95
N GLN A 33 8.64 8.21 -4.29
CA GLN A 33 9.94 8.53 -3.69
C GLN A 33 10.42 9.92 -4.11
N PHE A 34 10.29 10.27 -5.39
CA PHE A 34 10.59 11.64 -5.84
C PHE A 34 9.72 12.69 -5.13
N ALA A 35 8.42 12.42 -4.98
CA ALA A 35 7.52 13.29 -4.23
C ALA A 35 7.93 13.44 -2.76
N ASN A 36 8.37 12.35 -2.11
CA ASN A 36 8.90 12.41 -0.74
C ASN A 36 10.13 13.32 -0.63
N ASP A 37 11.06 13.24 -1.58
CA ASP A 37 12.25 14.11 -1.61
C ASP A 37 11.87 15.60 -1.78
N GLU A 38 10.76 15.86 -2.47
CA GLU A 38 10.18 17.20 -2.67
C GLU A 38 9.19 17.64 -1.56
N CYS A 39 9.13 16.89 -0.47
CA CYS A 39 8.22 17.10 0.66
C CYS A 39 6.71 17.00 0.34
N ASP A 40 6.35 16.44 -0.82
CA ASP A 40 4.96 16.09 -1.15
C ASP A 40 4.62 14.67 -0.64
N PHE A 41 4.57 14.54 0.67
CA PHE A 41 4.27 13.28 1.35
C PHE A 41 2.83 12.79 1.13
N GLY A 42 1.97 13.65 0.58
CA GLY A 42 0.57 13.35 0.31
C GLY A 42 0.41 12.26 -0.74
N MET A 43 1.28 12.24 -1.75
CA MET A 43 1.24 11.25 -2.84
C MET A 43 1.42 9.82 -2.32
N GLY A 44 2.41 9.60 -1.44
CA GLY A 44 2.62 8.29 -0.82
C GLY A 44 1.45 7.88 0.08
N LEU A 45 0.88 8.82 0.83
CA LEU A 45 -0.30 8.55 1.64
C LEU A 45 -1.50 8.11 0.79
N GLU A 46 -1.78 8.83 -0.30
CA GLU A 46 -2.89 8.51 -1.22
C GLU A 46 -2.73 7.15 -1.87
N LEU A 47 -1.57 6.87 -2.48
CA LEU A 47 -1.30 5.57 -3.13
C LEU A 47 -1.41 4.42 -2.12
N GLY A 48 -0.82 4.58 -0.93
CA GLY A 48 -0.87 3.55 0.10
C GLY A 48 -2.30 3.28 0.60
N ILE A 49 -3.14 4.31 0.72
CA ILE A 49 -4.55 4.16 1.08
C ILE A 49 -5.32 3.47 -0.04
N ASP A 50 -5.07 3.82 -1.31
CA ASP A 50 -5.71 3.19 -2.47
C ASP A 50 -5.43 1.69 -2.52
N LEU A 51 -4.16 1.28 -2.33
CA LEU A 51 -3.74 -0.12 -2.23
C LEU A 51 -4.42 -0.82 -1.04
N PHE A 52 -4.43 -0.17 0.12
CA PHE A 52 -5.07 -0.73 1.32
C PHE A 52 -6.58 -0.95 1.13
N CYS A 53 -7.27 0.03 0.54
CA CYS A 53 -8.71 0.00 0.28
C CYS A 53 -9.09 -0.97 -0.83
N TYR A 54 -8.17 -1.27 -1.76
CA TYR A 54 -8.38 -2.34 -2.73
C TYR A 54 -8.55 -3.69 -2.05
N GLY A 55 -7.80 -3.93 -0.96
CA GLY A 55 -8.11 -4.99 0.00
C GLY A 55 -7.50 -6.36 -0.30
N ASP A 56 -6.67 -6.47 -1.33
CA ASP A 56 -6.03 -7.73 -1.69
C ASP A 56 -4.69 -7.95 -0.94
N PRO A 57 -4.43 -9.13 -0.35
CA PRO A 57 -3.17 -9.49 0.28
C PRO A 57 -1.92 -9.27 -0.58
N TYR A 58 -2.07 -9.36 -1.91
CA TYR A 58 -0.97 -9.13 -2.85
C TYR A 58 -0.23 -7.82 -2.62
N PHE A 59 -0.97 -6.77 -2.23
CA PHE A 59 -0.42 -5.43 -2.08
C PHE A 59 0.14 -5.15 -0.69
N HIS A 60 0.05 -6.07 0.27
CA HIS A 60 0.53 -5.83 1.65
C HIS A 60 1.99 -5.39 1.72
N PRO A 61 2.94 -5.99 0.97
CA PRO A 61 4.33 -5.52 0.96
C PRO A 61 4.47 -4.06 0.50
N HIS A 62 3.76 -3.67 -0.56
CA HIS A 62 3.74 -2.31 -1.09
C HIS A 62 3.10 -1.31 -0.11
N ILE A 63 2.02 -1.71 0.58
CA ILE A 63 1.40 -0.86 1.61
C ILE A 63 2.38 -0.65 2.78
N LEU A 64 3.11 -1.69 3.18
CA LEU A 64 4.10 -1.61 4.27
C LEU A 64 5.35 -0.80 3.91
N SER A 65 5.72 -0.70 2.63
CA SER A 65 6.81 0.18 2.20
C SER A 65 6.38 1.65 2.14
N VAL A 66 5.13 1.92 1.77
CA VAL A 66 4.63 3.28 1.53
C VAL A 66 3.99 3.93 2.76
N LEU A 67 2.96 3.32 3.36
CA LEU A 67 2.15 3.98 4.39
C LEU A 67 2.91 4.30 5.69
N PRO A 68 3.71 3.39 6.27
CA PRO A 68 4.48 3.70 7.46
C PRO A 68 5.45 4.87 7.28
N LEU A 69 6.06 5.00 6.09
CA LEU A 69 6.94 6.11 5.77
C LEU A 69 6.14 7.41 5.63
N ALA A 70 5.06 7.41 4.84
CA ALA A 70 4.20 8.59 4.66
C ALA A 70 3.66 9.11 6.00
N TYR A 71 3.18 8.23 6.88
CA TYR A 71 2.72 8.63 8.21
C TYR A 71 3.83 9.23 9.07
N LYS A 72 5.06 8.73 9.00
CA LYS A 72 6.20 9.32 9.73
C LYS A 72 6.56 10.70 9.18
N LEU A 73 6.65 10.85 7.86
CA LEU A 73 6.96 12.12 7.21
C LEU A 73 5.89 13.20 7.49
N LEU A 74 4.63 12.80 7.61
CA LEU A 74 3.52 13.67 8.02
C LEU A 74 3.42 13.92 9.54
N ASN A 75 4.39 13.46 10.33
CA ASN A 75 4.41 13.56 11.79
C ASN A 75 3.18 12.89 12.47
N ARG A 76 2.78 11.71 11.96
CA ARG A 76 1.65 10.89 12.44
C ARG A 76 2.11 9.46 12.80
N PRO A 77 3.14 9.27 13.65
CA PRO A 77 3.79 7.97 13.86
C PRO A 77 2.85 6.87 14.40
N LYS A 78 1.84 7.22 15.20
CA LYS A 78 0.86 6.25 15.72
C LYS A 78 0.11 5.52 14.61
N TYR A 79 -0.17 6.18 13.48
CA TYR A 79 -0.83 5.54 12.34
C TYR A 79 0.10 4.58 11.60
N ALA A 80 1.41 4.84 11.62
CA ALA A 80 2.41 3.90 11.10
C ALA A 80 2.45 2.60 11.92
N GLU A 81 2.23 2.66 13.23
CA GLU A 81 2.12 1.47 14.09
C GLU A 81 0.81 0.73 13.80
N VAL A 82 -0.32 1.43 13.81
CA VAL A 82 -1.65 0.84 13.55
C VAL A 82 -1.67 0.10 12.22
N ILE A 83 -1.16 0.68 11.13
CA ILE A 83 -1.21 0.01 9.83
C ILE A 83 -0.32 -1.25 9.79
N LYS A 84 0.83 -1.25 10.47
CA LYS A 84 1.70 -2.43 10.57
C LYS A 84 1.02 -3.57 11.31
N PHE A 85 0.42 -3.28 12.47
CA PHE A 85 -0.31 -4.27 13.24
C PHE A 85 -1.55 -4.77 12.51
N HIS A 86 -2.29 -3.87 11.85
CA HIS A 86 -3.47 -4.22 11.07
C HIS A 86 -3.11 -5.16 9.93
N LEU A 87 -2.08 -4.86 9.12
CA LEU A 87 -1.69 -5.74 8.01
C LEU A 87 -1.15 -7.09 8.50
N ALA A 88 -0.42 -7.13 9.62
CA ALA A 88 0.05 -8.38 10.21
C ALA A 88 -1.10 -9.30 10.68
N ASN A 89 -2.25 -8.74 11.03
CA ASN A 89 -3.41 -9.47 11.55
C ASN A 89 -4.71 -9.09 10.83
N ARG A 90 -4.66 -8.91 9.50
CA ARG A 90 -5.83 -8.48 8.72
C ARG A 90 -6.83 -9.62 8.55
N LYS A 91 -7.65 -9.84 9.57
CA LYS A 91 -8.72 -10.84 9.58
C LYS A 91 -10.01 -10.26 8.98
N LYS A 92 -10.82 -11.12 8.36
CA LYS A 92 -12.19 -10.80 7.92
C LYS A 92 -13.24 -11.07 9.00
N SER A 93 -12.87 -11.72 10.11
CA SER A 93 -13.79 -11.97 11.22
C SER A 93 -13.84 -10.77 12.16
N ASP A 94 -15.00 -10.55 12.76
CA ASP A 94 -15.24 -9.48 13.76
C ASP A 94 -14.62 -9.80 15.14
N ASP A 95 -13.83 -10.87 15.24
CA ASP A 95 -13.12 -11.24 16.46
C ASP A 95 -11.97 -10.25 16.69
N LEU A 96 -12.31 -9.13 17.33
CA LEU A 96 -11.35 -8.13 17.77
C LEU A 96 -10.39 -8.79 18.77
N ILE A 97 -9.11 -8.90 18.38
CA ILE A 97 -8.06 -9.17 19.35
C ILE A 97 -7.87 -7.90 20.17
N THR A 98 -8.19 -7.95 21.46
CA THR A 98 -7.85 -6.89 22.39
C THR A 98 -6.32 -6.81 22.46
N LEU A 99 -5.76 -5.68 22.04
CA LEU A 99 -4.36 -5.33 22.33
C LEU A 99 -4.28 -5.13 23.85
N VAL A 100 -3.84 -6.17 24.58
CA VAL A 100 -3.53 -6.10 26.01
C VAL A 100 -2.11 -5.59 26.19
#